data_AF-A0A8S1HR38-F1
#
_entry.id   AF-A0A8S1HR38-F1
#
_cell.length_a   1.000
_cell.length_b   1.000
_cell.length_c   1.000
_cell.angle_alpha   90.00
_cell.angle_beta   90.00
_cell.angle_gamma   90.00
#
_symmetry.space_group_name_H-M   'P 1'
#
loop_
_entity.id
_entity.type
_entity.pdbx_description
1 polymer ?
#
loop_
_entity_poly.entity_id
_entity_poly.type
_entity_poly.pdbx_seq_one_letter_code
_entity_poly.pdbx_strand_id
1 'polypeptide(L)'
;MGKVLKKKAGSAKRTAVQAATEPAKKRTKKEEDEKQEEVEELDDVEDEDEDEEELSDEDDQDAPSDGDDNELDFNFEAFPMEEGDREGLFNILTQIFLRAEVDTKVLADALIAQSPFGSVVGPADDESDDDDPNAVYALFSVLPLTYHGVTEEYAKEVTNYILSRAKKYANKEFLRRLEEILGESTALFINERFLNFSQEIIPPAFRSLREDVAGSKKPVENFIYIQKIRIAEKGAEDESGPSKSKRKMGKAEKKRLAAASLSMAPTIFDNAEDEFLTKITEGSEIHFDFPVHMDVEPGSKFHSIEKNGQKYMPFRRVTILDGKRLDAFLKREGALS
;
A
#
# COMPACT_ATOMS: atom_id res chain seq x y z
N MET A 1 -43.07 4.69 -33.75
CA MET A 1 -42.69 3.73 -32.69
C MET A 1 -41.20 3.48 -32.80
N GLY A 2 -40.39 4.03 -31.90
CA GLY A 2 -38.93 3.82 -31.91
C GLY A 2 -38.55 2.55 -31.16
N LYS A 3 -37.66 1.73 -31.70
CA LYS A 3 -37.09 0.58 -30.98
C LYS A 3 -36.01 1.07 -30.02
N VAL A 4 -36.25 0.89 -28.72
CA VAL A 4 -35.24 1.12 -27.67
C VAL A 4 -34.27 -0.06 -27.67
N LEU A 5 -32.99 0.18 -27.96
CA LEU A 5 -31.94 -0.80 -27.66
C LEU A 5 -31.65 -0.75 -26.16
N LYS A 6 -32.10 -1.76 -25.41
CA LYS A 6 -31.53 -2.04 -24.09
C LYS A 6 -30.13 -2.64 -24.29
N LYS A 7 -29.08 -1.90 -23.91
CA LYS A 7 -27.80 -2.56 -23.61
C LYS A 7 -28.00 -3.39 -22.34
N LYS A 8 -27.64 -4.68 -22.38
CA LYS A 8 -27.42 -5.45 -21.15
C LYS A 8 -26.22 -4.85 -20.42
N ALA A 9 -26.29 -4.76 -19.10
CA ALA A 9 -25.09 -4.72 -18.29
C ALA A 9 -24.42 -6.10 -18.43
N GLY A 10 -23.20 -6.10 -18.94
CA GLY A 10 -22.27 -7.22 -18.82
C GLY A 10 -20.99 -6.61 -18.27
N SER A 11 -20.41 -7.27 -17.27
CA SER A 11 -19.14 -6.82 -16.67
C SER A 11 -18.10 -6.64 -17.78
N ALA A 12 -17.49 -5.46 -17.83
CA ALA A 12 -16.39 -5.20 -18.75
C ALA A 12 -15.13 -5.78 -18.10
N LYS A 13 -14.66 -6.91 -18.61
CA LYS A 13 -13.43 -7.56 -18.11
C LYS A 13 -12.29 -6.55 -18.05
N ARG A 14 -11.60 -6.50 -16.90
CA ARG A 14 -10.40 -5.70 -16.74
C ARG A 14 -9.30 -6.25 -17.65
N THR A 15 -8.31 -5.43 -17.96
CA THR A 15 -7.15 -5.85 -18.75
C THR A 15 -5.91 -5.49 -17.96
N ALA A 16 -5.24 -6.52 -17.42
CA ALA A 16 -4.01 -6.35 -16.68
C ALA A 16 -2.88 -5.76 -17.55
N VAL A 17 -1.99 -5.03 -16.91
CA VAL A 17 -0.79 -4.51 -17.55
C VAL A 17 0.22 -5.65 -17.69
N GLN A 18 0.39 -6.17 -18.92
CA GLN A 18 1.28 -7.30 -19.18
C GLN A 18 2.75 -6.95 -18.87
N ALA A 19 3.24 -7.38 -17.71
CA ALA A 19 4.67 -7.52 -17.47
C ALA A 19 5.19 -8.63 -18.41
N ALA A 20 6.12 -8.28 -19.31
CA ALA A 20 6.63 -9.22 -20.29
C ALA A 20 7.45 -10.36 -19.64
N THR A 21 6.83 -11.52 -19.46
CA THR A 21 7.46 -12.82 -19.19
C THR A 21 6.98 -13.85 -20.21
N GLU A 22 7.89 -14.68 -20.72
CA GLU A 22 7.57 -15.65 -21.78
C GLU A 22 6.82 -16.89 -21.23
N PRO A 23 5.80 -17.42 -21.94
CA PRO A 23 4.96 -18.51 -21.42
C PRO A 23 5.60 -19.90 -21.58
N ALA A 24 5.79 -20.62 -20.47
CA ALA A 24 6.30 -21.99 -20.46
C ALA A 24 5.21 -23.06 -20.61
N LYS A 25 4.84 -23.36 -21.87
CA LYS A 25 4.31 -24.66 -22.35
C LYS A 25 2.99 -25.21 -21.77
N LYS A 26 1.91 -24.94 -22.51
CA LYS A 26 0.73 -25.83 -22.63
C LYS A 26 1.12 -27.30 -22.84
N ARG A 27 0.45 -28.21 -22.12
CA ARG A 27 0.09 -29.55 -22.62
C ARG A 27 -1.43 -29.60 -22.80
N THR A 28 -1.91 -30.40 -23.75
CA THR A 28 -3.32 -30.38 -24.18
C THR A 28 -3.76 -31.78 -24.61
N LYS A 29 -5.08 -32.02 -24.58
CA LYS A 29 -5.81 -33.26 -24.90
C LYS A 29 -5.74 -34.33 -23.78
N LYS A 30 -6.84 -35.01 -23.48
CA LYS A 30 -7.80 -35.58 -24.45
C LYS A 30 -9.28 -35.36 -24.12
N GLU A 31 -10.08 -35.19 -25.18
CA GLU A 31 -11.54 -35.35 -25.18
C GLU A 31 -11.88 -36.85 -25.13
N GLU A 32 -13.01 -37.20 -24.51
CA GLU A 32 -13.83 -38.35 -24.92
C GLU A 32 -15.31 -38.00 -24.67
N ASP A 33 -16.16 -38.39 -25.62
CA ASP A 33 -17.54 -37.91 -25.84
C ASP A 33 -18.41 -39.16 -26.04
N GLU A 34 -19.39 -39.39 -25.16
CA GLU A 34 -20.43 -40.40 -25.36
C GLU A 34 -21.76 -39.97 -24.71
N LYS A 35 -22.87 -40.42 -25.29
CA LYS A 35 -24.20 -39.80 -25.21
C LYS A 35 -25.22 -40.66 -24.45
N GLN A 36 -26.46 -40.13 -24.38
CA GLN A 36 -27.75 -40.87 -24.40
C GLN A 36 -28.16 -41.52 -23.04
N GLU A 37 -29.42 -41.51 -22.58
CA GLU A 37 -30.75 -41.08 -23.11
C GLU A 37 -31.63 -40.36 -22.03
N GLU A 38 -32.72 -39.73 -22.44
CA GLU A 38 -33.85 -39.26 -21.59
C GLU A 38 -34.84 -40.39 -21.29
N VAL A 39 -35.49 -40.41 -20.11
CA VAL A 39 -36.83 -41.00 -19.91
C VAL A 39 -37.63 -40.25 -18.81
N GLU A 40 -38.94 -40.14 -19.02
CA GLU A 40 -40.02 -39.52 -18.20
C GLU A 40 -40.65 -40.59 -17.23
N GLU A 41 -41.39 -40.35 -16.14
CA GLU A 41 -41.90 -39.18 -15.38
C GLU A 41 -42.38 -39.67 -13.97
N LEU A 42 -42.77 -38.76 -13.04
CA LEU A 42 -43.62 -38.99 -11.82
C LEU A 42 -42.99 -39.76 -10.62
N ASP A 43 -43.40 -39.63 -9.34
CA ASP A 43 -44.61 -39.07 -8.68
C ASP A 43 -44.29 -38.38 -7.32
N ASP A 44 -45.25 -37.62 -6.76
CA ASP A 44 -45.25 -36.98 -5.42
C ASP A 44 -45.22 -37.98 -4.22
N VAL A 45 -44.63 -37.56 -3.08
CA VAL A 45 -45.34 -37.41 -1.79
C VAL A 45 -44.53 -36.60 -0.76
N GLU A 46 -45.23 -35.75 -0.01
CA GLU A 46 -44.79 -35.07 1.21
C GLU A 46 -44.84 -36.04 2.41
N ASP A 47 -43.99 -35.84 3.44
CA ASP A 47 -44.45 -35.66 4.82
C ASP A 47 -43.29 -35.27 5.76
N GLU A 48 -43.64 -34.53 6.81
CA GLU A 48 -42.76 -34.00 7.86
C GLU A 48 -42.55 -35.05 8.98
N ASP A 49 -41.46 -34.93 9.76
CA ASP A 49 -41.55 -34.89 11.24
C ASP A 49 -40.16 -34.72 11.89
N GLU A 50 -40.15 -34.00 13.01
CA GLU A 50 -39.00 -33.72 13.88
C GLU A 50 -38.80 -34.86 14.91
N ASP A 51 -37.58 -35.04 15.43
CA ASP A 51 -37.37 -35.40 16.85
C ASP A 51 -35.88 -35.25 17.24
N GLU A 52 -35.63 -34.56 18.35
CA GLU A 52 -34.33 -34.45 19.02
C GLU A 52 -34.14 -35.60 20.05
N GLU A 53 -32.90 -35.87 20.47
CA GLU A 53 -32.47 -36.10 21.90
C GLU A 53 -31.20 -37.00 22.04
N GLU A 54 -30.19 -36.38 22.65
CA GLU A 54 -29.09 -36.84 23.53
C GLU A 54 -28.33 -38.20 23.41
N LEU A 55 -27.03 -38.05 23.07
CA LEU A 55 -25.82 -38.42 23.85
C LEU A 55 -25.59 -39.83 24.43
N SER A 56 -24.52 -40.48 23.94
CA SER A 56 -23.49 -41.27 24.68
C SER A 56 -22.57 -41.96 23.64
N ASP A 57 -21.28 -42.23 23.82
CA ASP A 57 -20.15 -41.77 24.65
C ASP A 57 -18.93 -42.58 24.13
N GLU A 58 -17.71 -42.06 24.29
CA GLU A 58 -16.40 -42.76 24.22
C GLU A 58 -15.84 -43.33 22.86
N ASP A 59 -14.80 -42.65 22.37
CA ASP A 59 -13.54 -43.13 21.75
C ASP A 59 -13.52 -44.42 20.87
N ASP A 60 -13.24 -44.25 19.57
CA ASP A 60 -11.94 -44.70 19.05
C ASP A 60 -11.43 -43.91 17.82
N GLN A 61 -10.10 -43.89 17.72
CA GLN A 61 -9.22 -43.20 16.78
C GLN A 61 -9.59 -43.24 15.29
N ASP A 62 -9.71 -42.06 14.67
CA ASP A 62 -8.99 -41.71 13.42
C ASP A 62 -9.10 -40.21 13.15
N ALA A 63 -8.15 -39.43 13.69
CA ALA A 63 -7.98 -38.04 13.30
C ALA A 63 -7.24 -37.99 11.95
N PRO A 64 -7.87 -37.50 10.85
CA PRO A 64 -7.12 -37.25 9.63
C PRO A 64 -6.05 -36.19 9.93
N SER A 65 -4.81 -36.53 9.62
CA SER A 65 -3.64 -35.70 9.88
C SER A 65 -3.83 -34.27 9.35
N ASP A 66 -3.71 -33.27 10.22
CA ASP A 66 -3.41 -31.88 9.84
C ASP A 66 -2.12 -31.89 9.02
N GLY A 67 -2.26 -31.80 7.70
CA GLY A 67 -1.18 -32.03 6.75
C GLY A 67 -1.50 -31.50 5.35
N ASP A 68 -2.51 -30.64 5.26
CA ASP A 68 -2.91 -29.93 4.05
C ASP A 68 -3.15 -28.47 4.41
N ASP A 69 -2.06 -27.80 4.85
CA ASP A 69 -1.89 -26.36 4.67
C ASP A 69 -1.98 -26.09 3.16
N ASN A 70 -3.21 -26.01 2.64
CA ASN A 70 -3.48 -25.64 1.26
C ASN A 70 -2.96 -24.21 1.08
N GLU A 71 -1.74 -24.13 0.55
CA GLU A 71 -1.10 -22.89 0.15
C GLU A 71 -1.87 -22.38 -1.08
N LEU A 72 -2.99 -21.72 -0.81
CA LEU A 72 -3.87 -21.11 -1.81
C LEU A 72 -3.05 -20.06 -2.58
N ASP A 73 -2.68 -20.43 -3.80
CA ASP A 73 -1.85 -19.66 -4.72
C ASP A 73 -2.64 -18.49 -5.33
N PHE A 74 -2.97 -17.51 -4.49
CA PHE A 74 -3.70 -16.30 -4.88
C PHE A 74 -2.87 -15.47 -5.87
N ASN A 75 -3.27 -15.52 -7.14
CA ASN A 75 -2.66 -14.71 -8.18
C ASN A 75 -3.16 -13.25 -8.10
N PHE A 76 -2.21 -12.31 -8.08
CA PHE A 76 -2.49 -10.87 -8.05
C PHE A 76 -1.91 -10.18 -9.29
N GLU A 77 -2.72 -9.34 -9.93
CA GLU A 77 -2.33 -8.60 -11.14
C GLU A 77 -2.42 -7.09 -10.95
N ALA A 78 -1.64 -6.36 -11.75
CA ALA A 78 -1.65 -4.90 -11.77
C ALA A 78 -2.58 -4.38 -12.88
N PHE A 79 -3.54 -3.54 -12.50
CA PHE A 79 -4.56 -2.99 -13.40
C PHE A 79 -4.46 -1.45 -13.46
N PRO A 80 -4.76 -0.83 -14.61
CA PRO A 80 -5.03 0.61 -14.68
C PRO A 80 -6.22 0.97 -13.78
N MET A 81 -6.17 2.11 -13.10
CA MET A 81 -7.25 2.56 -12.22
C MET A 81 -8.53 2.88 -12.99
N GLU A 82 -9.68 2.49 -12.47
CA GLU A 82 -11.01 2.79 -13.00
C GLU A 82 -12.01 3.16 -11.89
N GLU A 83 -13.24 3.53 -12.28
CA GLU A 83 -14.27 4.03 -11.35
C GLU A 83 -14.65 3.01 -10.25
N GLY A 84 -14.54 1.70 -10.55
CA GLY A 84 -14.77 0.62 -9.58
C GLY A 84 -13.74 0.57 -8.44
N ASP A 85 -12.49 0.99 -8.67
CA ASP A 85 -11.43 0.96 -7.65
C ASP A 85 -11.61 2.01 -6.55
N ARG A 86 -12.57 2.93 -6.70
CA ARG A 86 -12.69 4.15 -5.89
C ARG A 86 -12.75 3.88 -4.39
N GLU A 87 -13.41 2.80 -3.96
CA GLU A 87 -13.48 2.42 -2.55
C GLU A 87 -12.16 1.83 -2.05
N GLY A 88 -11.54 0.92 -2.82
CA GLY A 88 -10.21 0.39 -2.52
C GLY A 88 -9.13 1.48 -2.46
N LEU A 89 -9.12 2.41 -3.41
CA LEU A 89 -8.26 3.59 -3.43
C LEU A 89 -8.49 4.48 -2.19
N PHE A 90 -9.75 4.76 -1.83
CA PHE A 90 -10.08 5.51 -0.62
C PHE A 90 -9.54 4.81 0.65
N ASN A 91 -9.66 3.48 0.73
CA ASN A 91 -9.15 2.69 1.85
C ASN A 91 -7.61 2.73 1.94
N ILE A 92 -6.90 2.55 0.82
CA ILE A 92 -5.43 2.67 0.73
C ILE A 92 -4.96 4.07 1.12
N LEU A 93 -5.57 5.12 0.56
CA LEU A 93 -5.20 6.51 0.86
C LEU A 93 -5.45 6.88 2.33
N THR A 94 -6.50 6.34 2.94
CA THR A 94 -6.81 6.53 4.36
C THR A 94 -5.73 5.87 5.25
N GLN A 95 -5.08 4.79 4.81
CA GLN A 95 -3.90 4.26 5.49
C GLN A 95 -2.69 5.19 5.41
N ILE A 96 -2.51 5.98 4.34
CA ILE A 96 -1.44 6.98 4.24
C ILE A 96 -1.70 8.16 5.19
N PHE A 97 -2.92 8.71 5.14
CA PHE A 97 -3.32 9.94 5.81
C PHE A 97 -4.03 9.71 7.16
N LEU A 98 -3.43 8.88 8.02
CA LEU A 98 -3.96 8.50 9.34
C LEU A 98 -4.49 9.71 10.14
N ARG A 99 -5.82 9.71 10.37
CA ARG A 99 -6.57 10.76 11.10
C ARG A 99 -6.24 12.20 10.66
N ALA A 100 -6.01 12.39 9.36
CA ALA A 100 -5.75 13.71 8.77
C ALA A 100 -7.03 14.38 8.26
N GLU A 101 -7.01 15.71 8.23
CA GLU A 101 -7.97 16.53 7.47
C GLU A 101 -7.55 16.53 5.98
N VAL A 102 -7.72 15.39 5.31
CA VAL A 102 -7.43 15.19 3.88
C VAL A 102 -8.57 14.38 3.26
N ASP A 103 -9.25 14.94 2.27
CA ASP A 103 -10.30 14.25 1.49
C ASP A 103 -9.69 13.20 0.56
N THR A 104 -9.54 11.98 1.09
CA THR A 104 -9.04 10.82 0.36
C THR A 104 -9.97 10.35 -0.75
N LYS A 105 -11.24 10.78 -0.79
CA LYS A 105 -12.16 10.47 -1.90
C LYS A 105 -11.86 11.33 -3.11
N VAL A 106 -11.64 12.63 -2.91
CA VAL A 106 -11.22 13.55 -3.98
C VAL A 106 -9.82 13.18 -4.52
N LEU A 107 -8.93 12.65 -3.67
CA LEU A 107 -7.66 12.08 -4.13
C LEU A 107 -7.83 10.79 -4.94
N ALA A 108 -8.75 9.89 -4.56
CA ALA A 108 -9.08 8.71 -5.36
C ALA A 108 -9.66 9.10 -6.73
N ASP A 109 -10.55 10.08 -6.78
CA ASP A 109 -11.11 10.64 -8.02
C ASP A 109 -9.99 11.23 -8.93
N ALA A 110 -9.02 11.92 -8.35
CA ALA A 110 -7.87 12.46 -9.08
C ALA A 110 -6.91 11.39 -9.63
N LEU A 111 -6.73 10.28 -8.88
CA LEU A 111 -5.96 9.12 -9.32
C LEU A 111 -6.63 8.39 -10.50
N ILE A 112 -7.93 8.12 -10.41
CA ILE A 112 -8.70 7.52 -11.50
C ILE A 112 -8.65 8.42 -12.75
N ALA A 113 -8.76 9.75 -12.57
CA ALA A 113 -8.75 10.71 -13.67
C ALA A 113 -7.41 10.79 -14.45
N GLN A 114 -6.29 10.27 -13.91
CA GLN A 114 -5.02 10.18 -14.62
C GLN A 114 -4.74 8.81 -15.26
N SER A 115 -5.65 7.83 -15.10
CA SER A 115 -5.57 6.52 -15.76
C SER A 115 -5.31 6.65 -17.27
N PRO A 116 -4.37 5.87 -17.85
CA PRO A 116 -3.72 4.68 -17.30
C PRO A 116 -2.43 4.96 -16.48
N PHE A 117 -2.14 6.19 -16.08
CA PHE A 117 -0.94 6.50 -15.30
C PHE A 117 -1.00 5.88 -13.89
N GLY A 118 -0.10 4.96 -13.59
CA GLY A 118 -0.08 4.22 -12.32
C GLY A 118 -1.14 3.11 -12.27
N SER A 119 -0.99 2.22 -11.28
CA SER A 119 -1.73 0.98 -11.20
C SER A 119 -2.21 0.65 -9.78
N VAL A 120 -3.36 0.00 -9.70
CA VAL A 120 -3.82 -0.76 -8.54
C VAL A 120 -3.43 -2.22 -8.67
N VAL A 121 -3.38 -2.95 -7.56
CA VAL A 121 -3.21 -4.41 -7.55
C VAL A 121 -4.44 -5.04 -6.91
N GLY A 122 -5.06 -5.96 -7.65
CA GLY A 122 -6.22 -6.74 -7.25
C GLY A 122 -6.00 -8.24 -7.51
N PRO A 123 -7.01 -9.08 -7.21
CA PRO A 123 -6.97 -10.49 -7.61
C PRO A 123 -6.96 -10.59 -9.14
N ALA A 124 -6.40 -11.67 -9.68
CA ALA A 124 -6.49 -11.98 -11.11
C ALA A 124 -7.95 -12.22 -11.54
N ASP A 125 -8.23 -12.11 -12.85
CA ASP A 125 -9.57 -12.20 -13.47
C ASP A 125 -10.26 -13.59 -13.26
N ASP A 126 -9.51 -14.59 -12.79
CA ASP A 126 -9.93 -15.95 -12.42
C ASP A 126 -9.99 -16.22 -10.91
N GLU A 127 -9.38 -15.36 -10.08
CA GLU A 127 -9.37 -15.40 -8.61
C GLU A 127 -10.22 -14.28 -7.98
N SER A 128 -10.96 -13.51 -8.80
CA SER A 128 -11.79 -12.39 -8.34
C SER A 128 -13.10 -12.86 -7.73
N ASP A 129 -13.41 -12.38 -6.53
CA ASP A 129 -14.73 -12.56 -5.89
C ASP A 129 -15.83 -11.85 -6.70
N ASP A 130 -16.97 -12.50 -6.90
CA ASP A 130 -18.15 -11.91 -7.54
C ASP A 130 -18.75 -10.76 -6.69
N ASP A 131 -18.55 -10.78 -5.36
CA ASP A 131 -19.06 -9.75 -4.43
C ASP A 131 -18.12 -8.52 -4.30
N ASP A 132 -16.80 -8.67 -4.50
CA ASP A 132 -15.83 -7.55 -4.60
C ASP A 132 -14.83 -7.74 -5.76
N PRO A 133 -15.28 -7.56 -7.01
CA PRO A 133 -14.43 -7.71 -8.20
C PRO A 133 -13.39 -6.58 -8.34
N ASN A 134 -13.39 -5.59 -7.43
CA ASN A 134 -12.53 -4.41 -7.50
C ASN A 134 -11.71 -4.21 -6.21
N ALA A 135 -11.45 -5.29 -5.48
CA ALA A 135 -10.59 -5.29 -4.29
C ALA A 135 -9.18 -4.75 -4.62
N VAL A 136 -8.77 -3.67 -3.93
CA VAL A 136 -7.45 -3.04 -4.09
C VAL A 136 -6.56 -3.32 -2.87
N TYR A 137 -5.49 -4.08 -3.09
CA TYR A 137 -4.49 -4.42 -2.07
C TYR A 137 -3.23 -3.55 -2.10
N ALA A 138 -2.93 -2.93 -3.26
CA ALA A 138 -1.81 -2.00 -3.42
C ALA A 138 -2.11 -0.90 -4.45
N LEU A 139 -1.36 0.20 -4.34
CA LEU A 139 -1.40 1.37 -5.22
C LEU A 139 0.03 1.86 -5.50
N PHE A 140 0.34 1.98 -6.79
CA PHE A 140 1.61 2.52 -7.29
C PHE A 140 1.31 3.68 -8.23
N SER A 141 1.65 4.90 -7.84
CA SER A 141 1.35 6.08 -8.64
C SER A 141 2.22 7.28 -8.30
N VAL A 142 2.13 8.32 -9.12
CA VAL A 142 2.67 9.66 -8.88
C VAL A 142 1.52 10.62 -9.15
N LEU A 143 1.10 11.36 -8.13
CA LEU A 143 -0.02 12.30 -8.23
C LEU A 143 0.52 13.74 -8.12
N PRO A 144 0.42 14.58 -9.18
CA PRO A 144 0.86 15.97 -9.12
C PRO A 144 0.21 16.74 -7.96
N LEU A 145 1.00 17.48 -7.19
CA LEU A 145 0.54 18.36 -6.10
C LEU A 145 0.60 19.83 -6.52
N THR A 146 1.72 20.22 -7.14
CA THR A 146 1.96 21.56 -7.65
C THR A 146 2.49 21.49 -9.07
N TYR A 147 2.09 22.43 -9.91
CA TYR A 147 2.62 22.59 -11.26
C TYR A 147 2.92 24.06 -11.52
N HIS A 148 4.20 24.39 -11.77
CA HIS A 148 4.70 25.77 -11.85
C HIS A 148 4.27 26.65 -10.65
N GLY A 149 4.33 26.10 -9.44
CA GLY A 149 3.97 26.80 -8.19
C GLY A 149 2.47 26.99 -7.95
N VAL A 150 1.60 26.45 -8.80
CA VAL A 150 0.15 26.41 -8.57
C VAL A 150 -0.22 25.05 -7.99
N THR A 151 -0.80 25.03 -6.79
CA THR A 151 -1.32 23.81 -6.15
C THR A 151 -2.65 23.40 -6.78
N GLU A 152 -2.77 22.14 -7.18
CA GLU A 152 -4.03 21.55 -7.66
C GLU A 152 -5.08 21.54 -6.53
N GLU A 153 -6.37 21.66 -6.86
CA GLU A 153 -7.43 21.84 -5.84
C GLU A 153 -7.47 20.67 -4.83
N TYR A 154 -7.40 19.43 -5.34
CA TYR A 154 -7.35 18.20 -4.54
C TYR A 154 -6.07 18.08 -3.69
N ALA A 155 -5.00 18.79 -4.05
CA ALA A 155 -3.70 18.70 -3.40
C ALA A 155 -3.50 19.71 -2.24
N LYS A 156 -4.43 20.66 -2.05
CA LYS A 156 -4.33 21.68 -0.99
C LYS A 156 -4.26 21.06 0.40
N GLU A 157 -5.08 20.06 0.68
CA GLU A 157 -5.11 19.41 1.99
C GLU A 157 -3.87 18.55 2.24
N VAL A 158 -3.41 17.82 1.21
CA VAL A 158 -2.15 17.05 1.26
C VAL A 158 -0.95 17.96 1.53
N THR A 159 -0.82 19.06 0.80
CA THR A 159 0.28 20.02 0.98
C THR A 159 0.22 20.72 2.34
N ASN A 160 -0.97 21.12 2.80
CA ASN A 160 -1.18 21.65 4.16
C ASN A 160 -0.83 20.62 5.25
N TYR A 161 -1.22 19.36 5.10
CA TYR A 161 -0.89 18.28 6.01
C TYR A 161 0.63 18.11 6.14
N ILE A 162 1.35 17.99 5.01
CA ILE A 162 2.81 17.84 4.97
C ILE A 162 3.50 19.06 5.62
N LEU A 163 3.09 20.29 5.26
CA LEU A 163 3.59 21.52 5.86
C LEU A 163 3.35 21.59 7.37
N SER A 164 2.19 21.13 7.87
CA SER A 164 1.86 21.14 9.29
C SER A 164 2.75 20.18 10.10
N ARG A 165 2.97 18.96 9.57
CA ARG A 165 3.85 17.95 10.19
C ARG A 165 5.31 18.43 10.13
N ALA A 166 5.76 18.99 9.00
CA ALA A 166 7.10 19.56 8.87
C ALA A 166 7.34 20.71 9.87
N LYS A 167 6.41 21.66 10.01
CA LYS A 167 6.54 22.79 10.97
C LYS A 167 6.69 22.33 12.42
N LYS A 168 6.11 21.19 12.78
CA LYS A 168 6.16 20.60 14.12
C LYS A 168 7.43 19.78 14.36
N TYR A 169 7.79 18.90 13.42
CA TYR A 169 8.81 17.85 13.62
C TYR A 169 10.13 18.09 12.87
N ALA A 170 10.08 18.65 11.66
CA ALA A 170 11.26 18.78 10.80
C ALA A 170 12.27 19.83 11.29
N ASN A 171 13.46 19.79 10.69
CA ASN A 171 14.49 20.82 10.86
C ASN A 171 14.25 22.02 9.91
N LYS A 172 15.05 23.08 10.05
CA LYS A 172 14.92 24.29 9.21
C LYS A 172 15.29 24.08 7.74
N GLU A 173 16.17 23.13 7.45
CA GLU A 173 16.66 22.85 6.11
C GLU A 173 15.61 22.13 5.27
N PHE A 174 14.98 21.09 5.84
CA PHE A 174 13.83 20.41 5.26
C PHE A 174 12.67 21.39 5.04
N LEU A 175 12.35 22.24 6.03
CA LEU A 175 11.28 23.23 5.88
C LEU A 175 11.52 24.19 4.71
N ARG A 176 12.74 24.73 4.59
CA ARG A 176 13.13 25.57 3.45
C ARG A 176 13.01 24.81 2.13
N ARG A 177 13.47 23.55 2.07
CA ARG A 177 13.39 22.73 0.85
C ARG A 177 11.95 22.38 0.47
N LEU A 178 11.08 22.13 1.45
CA LEU A 178 9.65 21.91 1.23
C LEU A 178 8.97 23.18 0.68
N GLU A 179 9.26 24.36 1.24
CA GLU A 179 8.73 25.63 0.77
C GLU A 179 9.22 25.97 -0.65
N GLU A 180 10.45 25.58 -1.01
CA GLU A 180 11.03 25.71 -2.36
C GLU A 180 10.32 24.80 -3.38
N ILE A 181 10.23 23.48 -3.14
CA ILE A 181 9.63 22.55 -4.13
C ILE A 181 8.13 22.80 -4.35
N LEU A 182 7.41 23.32 -3.35
CA LEU A 182 5.99 23.68 -3.50
C LEU A 182 5.80 24.94 -4.38
N GLY A 183 6.86 25.72 -4.62
CA GLY A 183 6.90 26.74 -5.66
C GLY A 183 7.28 26.20 -7.05
N GLU A 184 7.69 24.94 -7.16
CA GLU A 184 8.11 24.25 -8.38
C GLU A 184 7.02 23.25 -8.83
N SER A 185 7.35 22.33 -9.74
CA SER A 185 6.50 21.21 -10.13
C SER A 185 6.80 19.98 -9.27
N THR A 186 5.91 19.68 -8.32
CA THR A 186 6.07 18.63 -7.30
C THR A 186 4.90 17.65 -7.33
N ALA A 187 5.18 16.37 -7.14
CA ALA A 187 4.17 15.32 -6.99
C ALA A 187 4.29 14.54 -5.67
N LEU A 188 3.21 13.87 -5.29
CA LEU A 188 3.21 12.82 -4.28
C LEU A 188 3.55 11.50 -4.99
N PHE A 189 4.68 10.90 -4.64
CA PHE A 189 4.96 9.50 -4.99
C PHE A 189 4.21 8.60 -4.01
N ILE A 190 3.44 7.65 -4.55
CA ILE A 190 2.65 6.69 -3.81
C ILE A 190 3.17 5.28 -4.14
N ASN A 191 3.68 4.63 -3.10
CA ASN A 191 3.99 3.20 -3.05
C ASN A 191 3.42 2.71 -1.72
N GLU A 192 2.18 2.23 -1.76
CA GLU A 192 1.42 1.78 -0.57
C GLU A 192 0.73 0.45 -0.86
N ARG A 193 0.79 -0.47 0.11
CA ARG A 193 0.17 -1.80 0.03
C ARG A 193 -0.19 -2.32 1.41
N PHE A 194 -1.08 -3.30 1.43
CA PHE A 194 -1.45 -4.01 2.67
C PHE A 194 -0.21 -4.62 3.33
N LEU A 195 -0.19 -4.59 4.67
CA LEU A 195 0.93 -5.15 5.43
C LEU A 195 0.98 -6.67 5.25
N ASN A 196 2.19 -7.17 5.00
CA ASN A 196 2.52 -8.55 4.63
C ASN A 196 2.12 -8.96 3.20
N PHE A 197 1.68 -8.04 2.34
CA PHE A 197 1.46 -8.34 0.91
C PHE A 197 2.80 -8.65 0.19
N SER A 198 2.77 -9.58 -0.78
CA SER A 198 3.97 -10.10 -1.46
C SER A 198 4.85 -8.98 -2.04
N GLN A 199 6.16 -9.20 -2.01
CA GLN A 199 7.16 -8.28 -2.56
C GLN A 199 7.42 -8.51 -4.06
N GLU A 200 6.91 -9.61 -4.62
CA GLU A 200 7.12 -10.00 -6.02
C GLU A 200 6.41 -9.07 -7.01
N ILE A 201 5.37 -8.36 -6.55
CA ILE A 201 4.68 -7.32 -7.33
C ILE A 201 5.51 -6.05 -7.50
N ILE A 202 6.53 -5.82 -6.67
CA ILE A 202 7.28 -4.56 -6.63
C ILE A 202 8.11 -4.32 -7.90
N PRO A 203 8.92 -5.27 -8.41
CA PRO A 203 9.66 -5.06 -9.65
C PRO A 203 8.77 -4.72 -10.89
N PRO A 204 7.69 -5.47 -11.21
CA PRO A 204 6.85 -5.11 -12.36
C PRO A 204 6.09 -3.80 -12.14
N ALA A 205 5.57 -3.53 -10.94
CA ALA A 205 4.89 -2.26 -10.64
C ALA A 205 5.83 -1.05 -10.75
N PHE A 206 7.07 -1.16 -10.25
CA PHE A 206 8.07 -0.10 -10.36
C PHE A 206 8.53 0.11 -11.80
N ARG A 207 8.63 -0.96 -12.60
CA ARG A 207 8.90 -0.86 -14.05
C ARG A 207 7.79 -0.09 -14.77
N SER A 208 6.52 -0.46 -14.56
CA SER A 208 5.37 0.21 -15.17
C SER A 208 5.31 1.69 -14.77
N LEU A 209 5.39 2.00 -13.48
CA LEU A 209 5.34 3.39 -13.00
C LEU A 209 6.51 4.23 -13.51
N ARG A 210 7.68 3.63 -13.74
CA ARG A 210 8.84 4.30 -14.32
C ARG A 210 8.63 4.64 -15.80
N GLU A 211 7.95 3.76 -16.55
CA GLU A 211 7.55 4.03 -17.94
C GLU A 211 6.49 5.15 -18.00
N ASP A 212 5.51 5.14 -17.09
CA ASP A 212 4.52 6.22 -16.94
C ASP A 212 5.16 7.58 -16.65
N VAL A 213 6.09 7.64 -15.67
CA VAL A 213 6.84 8.86 -15.34
C VAL A 213 7.64 9.36 -16.53
N ALA A 214 8.29 8.47 -17.29
CA ALA A 214 9.04 8.83 -18.50
C ALA A 214 8.14 9.28 -19.67
N GLY A 215 6.91 8.75 -19.76
CA GLY A 215 5.90 9.11 -20.76
C GLY A 215 5.06 10.36 -20.41
N SER A 216 5.20 10.91 -19.21
CA SER A 216 4.34 11.99 -18.72
C SER A 216 4.43 13.27 -19.56
N LYS A 217 3.27 13.79 -19.97
CA LYS A 217 3.13 15.09 -20.65
C LYS A 217 3.26 16.29 -19.70
N LYS A 218 3.19 16.05 -18.38
CA LYS A 218 3.39 17.04 -17.32
C LYS A 218 4.56 16.56 -16.43
N PRO A 219 5.82 16.72 -16.86
CA PRO A 219 6.95 16.31 -16.06
C PRO A 219 6.99 17.09 -14.74
N VAL A 220 7.33 16.37 -13.67
CA VAL A 220 7.55 16.89 -12.32
C VAL A 220 9.00 16.62 -11.92
N GLU A 221 9.60 17.55 -11.19
CA GLU A 221 11.04 17.53 -10.90
C GLU A 221 11.33 17.02 -9.50
N ASN A 222 10.37 17.22 -8.59
CA ASN A 222 10.44 16.87 -7.18
C ASN A 222 9.30 15.93 -6.78
N PHE A 223 9.60 15.03 -5.85
CA PHE A 223 8.64 14.03 -5.37
C PHE A 223 8.65 14.02 -3.85
N ILE A 224 7.47 14.03 -3.24
CA ILE A 224 7.30 13.79 -1.82
C ILE A 224 6.84 12.35 -1.65
N TYR A 225 7.47 11.60 -0.75
CA TYR A 225 7.08 10.24 -0.38
C TYR A 225 6.80 10.15 1.12
N ILE A 226 5.77 9.39 1.51
CA ILE A 226 5.35 9.20 2.91
C ILE A 226 5.46 7.72 3.27
N GLN A 227 6.57 7.35 3.89
CA GLN A 227 6.96 5.96 4.19
C GLN A 227 6.42 5.48 5.54
N LYS A 228 6.10 4.19 5.63
CA LYS A 228 5.76 3.47 6.87
C LYS A 228 7.05 2.94 7.51
N ILE A 229 7.40 3.44 8.68
CA ILE A 229 8.56 2.96 9.44
C ILE A 229 8.22 2.77 10.92
N ARG A 230 8.97 1.90 11.60
CA ARG A 230 8.99 1.86 13.07
C ARG A 230 10.40 2.14 13.59
N ILE A 231 10.50 3.05 14.56
CA ILE A 231 11.76 3.46 15.16
C ILE A 231 11.82 2.92 16.59
N ALA A 232 12.98 2.38 16.98
CA ALA A 232 13.21 1.87 18.33
C ALA A 232 12.91 2.96 19.39
N GLU A 233 12.06 2.64 20.36
CA GLU A 233 11.87 3.44 21.55
C GLU A 233 13.13 3.39 22.41
N LYS A 234 13.54 4.51 23.01
CA LYS A 234 14.76 4.50 23.82
C LYS A 234 14.53 3.70 25.10
N GLY A 235 15.23 2.57 25.25
CA GLY A 235 15.10 1.71 26.42
C GLY A 235 15.45 2.44 27.71
N ALA A 236 14.81 2.08 28.82
CA ALA A 236 15.07 2.71 30.13
C ALA A 236 16.53 2.51 30.60
N GLU A 237 17.21 1.47 30.11
CA GLU A 237 18.60 1.15 30.44
C GLU A 237 19.61 2.14 29.83
N ASP A 238 19.27 2.84 28.75
CA ASP A 238 20.08 3.91 28.14
C ASP A 238 20.20 5.17 29.03
N GLU A 239 19.36 5.30 30.08
CA GLU A 239 19.53 6.34 31.09
C GLU A 239 20.65 6.04 32.10
N SER A 240 21.30 4.86 32.03
CA SER A 240 22.41 4.47 32.91
C SER A 240 23.77 5.09 32.57
N GLY A 241 23.86 5.89 31.50
CA GLY A 241 25.02 6.73 31.23
C GLY A 241 25.33 7.69 32.41
N PRO A 242 26.61 8.05 32.65
CA PRO A 242 27.03 8.68 33.89
C PRO A 242 26.24 9.95 34.16
N SER A 243 25.65 10.01 35.36
CA SER A 243 24.67 10.98 35.84
C SER A 243 25.19 12.42 35.92
N LYS A 244 25.43 13.02 34.75
CA LYS A 244 25.81 14.43 34.59
C LYS A 244 24.65 15.33 34.96
N SER A 245 24.53 15.62 36.26
CA SER A 245 23.81 16.71 36.93
C SER A 245 22.46 17.13 36.34
N LYS A 246 21.40 17.18 37.17
CA LYS A 246 20.11 17.83 36.85
C LYS A 246 20.23 19.36 36.64
N ARG A 247 20.98 19.81 35.64
CA ARG A 247 20.82 21.13 35.02
C ARG A 247 19.48 21.12 34.30
N LYS A 248 18.64 22.15 34.54
CA LYS A 248 17.46 22.41 33.71
C LYS A 248 17.92 22.74 32.28
N MET A 249 18.01 21.74 31.41
CA MET A 249 18.24 21.94 29.99
C MET A 249 17.12 22.79 29.38
N GLY A 250 17.45 23.64 28.42
CA GLY A 250 16.46 24.46 27.72
C GLY A 250 15.54 23.60 26.84
N LYS A 251 14.30 24.05 26.60
CA LYS A 251 13.35 23.34 25.71
C LYS A 251 13.93 23.06 24.31
N ALA A 252 14.73 23.99 23.78
CA ALA A 252 15.41 23.86 22.49
C ALA A 252 16.54 22.81 22.53
N GLU A 253 17.31 22.75 23.62
CA GLU A 253 18.37 21.77 23.84
C GLU A 253 17.78 20.36 23.96
N LYS A 254 16.72 20.19 24.77
CA LYS A 254 15.99 18.91 24.87
C LYS A 254 15.42 18.46 23.52
N LYS A 255 14.85 19.37 22.70
CA LYS A 255 14.39 19.02 21.34
C LYS A 255 15.56 18.58 20.44
N ARG A 256 16.72 19.23 20.51
CA ARG A 256 17.92 18.83 19.74
C ARG A 256 18.45 17.46 20.15
N LEU A 257 18.58 17.16 21.45
CA LEU A 257 19.02 15.83 21.90
C LEU A 257 18.02 14.74 21.52
N ALA A 258 16.71 15.00 21.62
CA ALA A 258 15.70 14.05 21.19
C ALA A 258 15.77 13.76 19.68
N ALA A 259 15.89 14.80 18.84
CA ALA A 259 16.03 14.65 17.39
C ALA A 259 17.32 13.90 17.00
N ALA A 260 18.45 14.22 17.64
CA ALA A 260 19.71 13.50 17.41
C ALA A 260 19.62 12.03 17.85
N SER A 261 18.95 11.75 18.98
CA SER A 261 18.74 10.37 19.43
C SER A 261 17.82 9.58 18.51
N LEU A 262 16.78 10.21 17.96
CA LEU A 262 15.87 9.59 17.00
C LEU A 262 16.60 9.24 15.68
N SER A 263 17.43 10.17 15.19
CA SER A 263 18.23 9.99 13.97
C SER A 263 19.27 8.87 14.03
N MET A 264 19.60 8.35 15.22
CA MET A 264 20.54 7.22 15.40
C MET A 264 19.82 5.93 15.84
N ALA A 265 18.51 5.98 16.07
CA ALA A 265 17.77 4.83 16.58
C ALA A 265 17.55 3.77 15.46
N PRO A 266 17.68 2.46 15.77
CA PRO A 266 17.34 1.40 14.84
C PRO A 266 15.95 1.61 14.23
N THR A 267 15.88 1.53 12.90
CA THR A 267 14.65 1.73 12.12
C THR A 267 14.32 0.45 11.37
N ILE A 268 13.04 0.05 11.43
CA ILE A 268 12.46 -1.02 10.64
C ILE A 268 11.57 -0.36 9.60
N PHE A 269 11.71 -0.76 8.33
CA PHE A 269 10.82 -0.38 7.25
C PHE A 269 9.73 -1.44 7.10
N ASP A 270 8.45 -1.03 7.02
CA ASP A 270 7.33 -1.95 6.79
C ASP A 270 7.34 -2.51 5.37
N ASN A 271 7.76 -1.67 4.42
CA ASN A 271 7.98 -2.02 3.03
C ASN A 271 9.50 -2.23 2.86
N ALA A 272 9.96 -3.46 2.58
CA ALA A 272 11.40 -3.77 2.59
C ALA A 272 12.21 -3.01 1.51
N GLU A 273 11.56 -2.63 0.40
CA GLU A 273 12.17 -1.80 -0.63
C GLU A 273 12.48 -0.38 -0.14
N ASP A 274 11.73 0.17 0.82
CA ASP A 274 11.95 1.53 1.35
C ASP A 274 13.31 1.69 2.05
N GLU A 275 13.86 0.61 2.62
CA GLU A 275 15.20 0.62 3.19
C GLU A 275 16.25 0.94 2.11
N PHE A 276 16.03 0.48 0.87
CA PHE A 276 16.96 0.72 -0.24
C PHE A 276 17.01 2.20 -0.65
N LEU A 277 15.92 2.97 -0.50
CA LEU A 277 15.90 4.40 -0.80
C LEU A 277 17.01 5.15 -0.04
N THR A 278 17.30 4.72 1.19
CA THR A 278 18.36 5.27 2.06
C THR A 278 19.78 4.86 1.65
N LYS A 279 19.93 3.82 0.82
CA LYS A 279 21.21 3.27 0.33
C LYS A 279 21.61 3.86 -1.03
N ILE A 280 20.69 4.49 -1.73
CA ILE A 280 20.95 5.16 -3.02
C ILE A 280 21.83 6.40 -2.79
N THR A 281 22.76 6.63 -3.72
CA THR A 281 23.62 7.83 -3.77
C THR A 281 23.33 8.73 -4.98
N GLU A 282 22.63 8.23 -5.99
CA GLU A 282 22.18 9.00 -7.16
C GLU A 282 21.02 9.94 -6.79
N GLY A 283 21.10 11.20 -7.22
CA GLY A 283 20.09 12.21 -6.91
C GLY A 283 20.06 12.67 -5.44
N SER A 284 19.29 13.72 -5.16
CA SER A 284 19.10 14.24 -3.81
C SER A 284 17.96 13.56 -3.05
N GLU A 285 18.17 13.36 -1.75
CA GLU A 285 17.17 12.90 -0.78
C GLU A 285 17.31 13.74 0.49
N ILE A 286 16.19 14.14 1.08
CA ILE A 286 16.13 14.68 2.45
C ILE A 286 14.81 14.31 3.12
N HIS A 287 14.85 13.87 4.38
CA HIS A 287 13.65 13.44 5.12
C HIS A 287 13.52 14.04 6.52
N PHE A 288 12.32 13.88 7.09
CA PHE A 288 12.09 13.96 8.53
C PHE A 288 11.06 12.91 8.98
N ASP A 289 11.16 12.52 10.26
CA ASP A 289 10.29 11.52 10.87
C ASP A 289 9.32 12.16 11.86
N PHE A 290 8.07 11.69 11.90
CA PHE A 290 7.11 12.05 12.93
C PHE A 290 6.34 10.85 13.49
N PRO A 291 6.11 10.78 14.81
CA PRO A 291 5.41 9.67 15.45
C PRO A 291 3.91 9.71 15.12
N VAL A 292 3.32 8.53 14.92
CA VAL A 292 1.89 8.36 14.61
C VAL A 292 1.16 7.37 15.52
N HIS A 293 1.77 6.94 16.64
CA HIS A 293 1.15 5.99 17.58
C HIS A 293 -0.20 6.41 18.17
N MET A 294 -0.53 7.71 18.19
CA MET A 294 -1.86 8.23 18.58
C MET A 294 -2.86 8.32 17.40
N ASP A 295 -2.33 8.29 16.18
CA ASP A 295 -3.07 8.43 14.92
C ASP A 295 -3.40 7.05 14.31
N VAL A 296 -2.72 5.98 14.74
CA VAL A 296 -2.97 4.57 14.37
C VAL A 296 -4.17 4.00 15.14
N GLU A 297 -5.13 3.41 14.42
CA GLU A 297 -6.31 2.78 15.03
C GLU A 297 -5.98 1.51 15.86
N PRO A 298 -6.76 1.22 16.92
CA PRO A 298 -6.65 -0.05 17.66
C PRO A 298 -6.77 -1.26 16.73
N GLY A 299 -5.91 -2.26 16.93
CA GLY A 299 -5.89 -3.49 16.10
C GLY A 299 -5.18 -3.36 14.75
N SER A 300 -4.74 -2.17 14.33
CA SER A 300 -3.96 -2.02 13.10
C SER A 300 -2.62 -2.78 13.18
N LYS A 301 -2.29 -3.52 12.12
CA LYS A 301 -0.98 -4.17 11.94
C LYS A 301 0.20 -3.15 11.93
N PHE A 302 -0.07 -1.86 11.73
CA PHE A 302 0.92 -0.78 11.80
C PHE A 302 1.18 -0.25 13.23
N HIS A 303 0.69 -0.93 14.28
CA HIS A 303 0.97 -0.53 15.66
C HIS A 303 2.44 -0.80 16.07
N SER A 304 2.79 -0.46 17.32
CA SER A 304 4.11 -0.76 17.88
C SER A 304 4.35 -2.27 18.00
N ILE A 305 5.60 -2.70 17.76
CA ILE A 305 6.02 -4.10 17.86
C ILE A 305 7.20 -4.24 18.84
N GLU A 306 7.39 -5.43 19.38
CA GLU A 306 8.60 -5.78 20.13
C GLU A 306 9.43 -6.78 19.32
N LYS A 307 10.74 -6.53 19.20
CA LYS A 307 11.69 -7.39 18.50
C LYS A 307 13.00 -7.43 19.27
N ASN A 308 13.43 -8.63 19.67
CA ASN A 308 14.64 -8.85 20.46
C ASN A 308 14.69 -8.04 21.78
N GLY A 309 13.57 -7.93 22.49
CA GLY A 309 13.44 -7.13 23.73
C GLY A 309 13.43 -5.60 23.52
N GLN A 310 13.59 -5.14 22.28
CA GLN A 310 13.50 -3.73 21.91
C GLN A 310 12.10 -3.44 21.36
N LYS A 311 11.42 -2.45 21.94
CA LYS A 311 10.13 -1.93 21.45
C LYS A 311 10.35 -0.94 20.31
N TYR A 312 9.56 -1.03 19.26
CA TYR A 312 9.59 -0.17 18.07
C TYR A 312 8.23 0.52 17.90
N MET A 313 8.24 1.85 17.87
CA MET A 313 7.04 2.68 17.78
C MET A 313 6.79 3.11 16.33
N PRO A 314 5.53 3.29 15.88
CA PRO A 314 5.22 3.67 14.51
C PRO A 314 5.45 5.17 14.23
N PHE A 315 6.11 5.43 13.11
CA PHE A 315 6.44 6.75 12.58
C PHE A 315 6.08 6.82 11.09
N ARG A 316 5.79 8.03 10.61
CA ARG A 316 5.85 8.33 9.18
C ARG A 316 7.14 9.08 8.89
N ARG A 317 7.83 8.67 7.85
CA ARG A 317 8.96 9.37 7.27
C ARG A 317 8.48 10.12 6.04
N VAL A 318 8.65 11.44 6.01
CA VAL A 318 8.36 12.25 4.83
C VAL A 318 9.68 12.59 4.16
N THR A 319 9.81 12.16 2.91
CA THR A 319 11.05 12.23 2.14
C THR A 319 10.83 13.07 0.89
N ILE A 320 11.73 14.02 0.62
CA ILE A 320 11.79 14.78 -0.63
C ILE A 320 12.87 14.14 -1.50
N LEU A 321 12.50 13.79 -2.73
CA LEU A 321 13.35 13.19 -3.76
C LEU A 321 13.43 14.11 -4.97
N ASP A 322 14.57 14.14 -5.66
CA ASP A 322 14.61 14.59 -7.06
C ASP A 322 14.26 13.43 -8.03
N GLY A 323 14.00 13.76 -9.29
CA GLY A 323 13.71 12.76 -10.32
C GLY A 323 14.82 11.71 -10.54
N LYS A 324 16.08 12.03 -10.25
CA LYS A 324 17.19 11.07 -10.36
C LYS A 324 17.15 10.03 -9.24
N ARG A 325 16.86 10.47 -8.01
CA ARG A 325 16.68 9.61 -6.85
C ARG A 325 15.48 8.69 -7.01
N LEU A 326 14.36 9.21 -7.55
CA LEU A 326 13.19 8.37 -7.85
C LEU A 326 13.48 7.37 -8.98
N ASP A 327 14.06 7.80 -10.11
CA ASP A 327 14.44 6.90 -11.21
C ASP A 327 15.42 5.81 -10.75
N ALA A 328 16.40 6.14 -9.89
CA ALA A 328 17.29 5.17 -9.26
C ALA A 328 16.59 4.21 -8.29
N PHE A 329 15.51 4.64 -7.63
CA PHE A 329 14.70 3.78 -6.76
C PHE A 329 13.84 2.81 -7.58
N LEU A 330 13.15 3.31 -8.61
CA LEU A 330 12.27 2.50 -9.47
C LEU A 330 13.05 1.53 -10.39
N LYS A 331 14.31 1.82 -10.72
CA LYS A 331 15.19 0.91 -11.50
C LYS A 331 15.51 -0.44 -10.81
N ARG A 332 15.22 -0.61 -9.53
CA ARG A 332 15.77 -1.71 -8.70
C ARG A 332 15.06 -3.05 -8.97
N GLU A 333 15.44 -3.71 -10.06
CA GLU A 333 15.10 -5.11 -10.30
C GLU A 333 16.05 -6.04 -9.51
N GLY A 334 15.52 -6.87 -8.61
CA GLY A 334 16.21 -8.08 -8.12
C GLY A 334 17.15 -7.94 -6.89
N ALA A 335 16.72 -7.30 -5.81
CA ALA A 335 17.44 -7.38 -4.51
C ALA A 335 16.50 -7.41 -3.29
N LEU A 336 15.44 -8.20 -3.38
CA LEU A 336 14.55 -8.59 -2.28
C LEU A 336 14.62 -10.13 -2.06
N SER A 337 15.82 -10.68 -2.20
CA SER A 337 16.20 -12.08 -1.92
C SER A 337 16.92 -12.20 -0.59
#